data_AF-A0A4Q3STY2-F1
#
_entry.id   AF-A0A4Q3STY2-F1
#
_cell.length_a   1.000
_cell.length_b   1.000
_cell.length_c   1.000
_cell.angle_alpha   90.00
_cell.angle_beta   90.00
_cell.angle_gamma   90.00
#
_symmetry.space_group_name_H-M   'P 1'
#
loop_
_entity.id
_entity.type
_entity.pdbx_description
1 polymer ?
#
loop_
_entity_poly.entity_id
_entity_poly.type
_entity_poly.pdbx_seq_one_letter_code
_entity_poly.pdbx_strand_id
1 'polypeptide(L)'
;MRFKILKASVIAIAAISAIPMISLAQLKHATQTNYPEYTGLVMAGYQGWFRAAGDGSSSKRFAYGDEKRSGIDMWPDVSEYTKTY
;
A
#
# COMPACT_ATOMS: atom_id res chain seq x y z
N MET A 1 41.13 18.77 21.21
CA MET A 1 40.43 17.62 20.56
C MET A 1 38.91 17.77 20.57
N ARG A 2 38.27 18.04 21.72
CA ARG A 2 36.81 18.17 21.87
C ARG A 2 36.12 19.22 20.98
N PHE A 3 36.72 20.40 20.78
CA PHE A 3 36.14 21.45 19.93
C PHE A 3 36.11 21.12 18.43
N LYS A 4 37.04 20.29 17.93
CA LYS A 4 37.04 19.82 16.53
C LYS A 4 35.91 18.81 16.31
N ILE A 5 35.69 17.93 17.29
CA ILE A 5 34.62 16.92 17.28
C ILE A 5 33.25 17.59 17.36
N LEU A 6 33.09 18.63 18.19
CA LEU A 6 31.83 19.37 18.30
C LEU A 6 31.47 20.10 17.00
N LYS A 7 32.44 20.76 16.35
CA LYS A 7 32.23 21.42 15.05
C LYS A 7 31.89 20.42 13.94
N ALA A 8 32.58 19.29 13.88
CA ALA A 8 32.27 18.22 12.93
C ALA A 8 30.85 17.64 13.13
N SER A 9 30.43 17.51 14.39
CA SER A 9 29.09 17.01 14.74
C SER A 9 27.99 17.99 14.35
N VAL A 10 28.20 19.29 14.55
CA VAL A 10 27.26 20.35 14.13
C VAL A 10 27.12 20.41 12.61
N ILE A 11 28.23 20.29 11.87
CA ILE A 11 28.22 20.24 10.40
C ILE A 11 27.47 19.00 9.89
N ALA A 12 27.68 17.84 10.53
CA ALA A 12 26.97 16.61 10.17
C ALA A 12 25.46 16.71 10.44
N ILE A 13 25.04 17.28 11.57
CA ILE A 13 23.62 17.48 11.90
C ILE A 13 22.97 18.47 10.91
N ALA A 14 23.65 19.56 10.57
CA ALA A 14 23.18 20.51 9.57
C ALA A 14 23.02 19.85 8.18
N ALA A 15 23.98 19.01 7.77
CA ALA A 15 23.93 18.28 6.50
C ALA A 15 22.77 17.26 6.45
N ILE A 16 22.47 16.57 7.56
CA ILE A 16 21.34 15.64 7.66
C ILE A 16 20.00 16.39 7.63
N SER A 17 19.92 17.56 8.28
CA SER A 17 18.71 18.41 8.26
C SER A 17 18.47 19.08 6.90
N ALA A 18 19.51 19.16 6.07
CA ALA A 18 19.48 19.76 4.73
C ALA A 18 19.20 18.75 3.62
N ILE A 19 18.85 17.48 3.93
CA ILE A 19 18.26 16.54 2.97
C ILE A 19 16.75 16.78 3.02
N PRO A 20 16.22 17.74 2.25
CA PRO A 20 14.81 18.07 2.36
C PRO A 20 14.06 16.94 1.63
N MET A 21 12.92 16.54 2.19
CA MET A 21 11.64 16.66 1.49
C MET A 21 11.66 16.56 -0.05
N ILE A 22 12.29 15.52 -0.60
CA ILE A 22 12.06 15.08 -1.98
C ILE A 22 11.49 13.67 -1.88
N SER A 23 10.43 13.51 -1.10
CA SER A 23 9.47 12.45 -1.38
C SER A 23 8.64 12.94 -2.57
N LEU A 24 9.20 12.84 -3.78
CA LEU A 24 8.39 12.92 -4.99
C LEU A 24 7.50 11.67 -4.98
N ALA A 25 6.33 11.77 -4.36
CA ALA A 25 5.28 10.79 -4.54
C ALA A 25 5.07 10.65 -6.06
N GLN A 26 5.01 9.40 -6.54
CA GLN A 26 4.88 9.19 -7.97
C GLN A 26 3.55 9.77 -8.46
N LEU A 27 3.61 10.77 -9.33
CA LEU A 27 2.47 11.20 -10.13
C LEU A 27 2.30 10.19 -11.28
N LYS A 28 1.81 8.98 -10.98
CA LYS A 28 1.46 7.98 -12.01
C LYS A 28 0.13 8.28 -12.71
N HIS A 29 -0.50 9.40 -12.36
CA HIS A 29 -1.78 9.80 -12.95
C HIS A 29 -1.52 10.73 -14.14
N ALA A 30 -2.29 10.55 -15.21
CA ALA A 30 -2.30 11.48 -16.31
C ALA A 30 -2.77 12.86 -15.82
N THR A 31 -2.20 13.93 -16.39
CA THR A 31 -2.62 15.31 -16.10
C THR A 31 -4.06 15.61 -16.53
N GLN A 32 -4.59 14.80 -17.45
CA GLN A 32 -5.96 14.88 -17.95
C GLN A 32 -6.57 13.47 -18.03
N THR A 33 -7.84 13.33 -17.69
CA THR A 33 -8.60 12.08 -17.84
C THR A 33 -9.05 11.89 -19.29
N ASN A 34 -8.96 10.66 -19.80
CA ASN A 34 -9.56 10.28 -21.09
C ASN A 34 -11.10 10.15 -21.00
N TYR A 35 -11.64 10.11 -19.78
CA TYR A 35 -13.05 9.91 -19.49
C TYR A 35 -13.53 11.07 -18.60
N PRO A 36 -13.92 12.22 -19.19
CA PRO A 36 -14.44 13.35 -18.44
C PRO A 36 -15.87 13.13 -17.94
N GLU A 37 -16.60 12.17 -18.53
CA GLU A 37 -17.97 11.81 -18.18
C GLU A 37 -18.15 10.28 -18.10
N TYR A 38 -19.19 9.84 -17.39
CA TYR A 38 -19.49 8.41 -17.18
C TYR A 38 -20.44 7.81 -18.23
N THR A 39 -21.00 8.62 -19.11
CA THR A 39 -21.97 8.19 -20.12
C THR A 39 -21.38 7.10 -21.02
N GLY A 40 -22.05 5.95 -21.09
CA GLY A 40 -21.60 4.80 -21.90
C GLY A 40 -20.46 3.97 -21.29
N LEU A 41 -20.02 4.29 -20.07
CA LEU A 41 -19.03 3.49 -19.34
C LEU A 41 -19.71 2.52 -18.37
N VAL A 42 -19.09 1.34 -18.21
CA VAL A 42 -19.47 0.39 -17.17
C VAL A 42 -18.76 0.77 -15.88
N MET A 43 -19.55 1.06 -14.85
CA MET A 43 -19.01 1.33 -13.51
C MET A 43 -18.72 0.03 -12.78
N ALA A 44 -17.46 -0.20 -12.42
CA ALA A 44 -17.06 -1.31 -11.56
C ALA A 44 -16.91 -0.80 -10.11
N GLY A 45 -17.76 -1.29 -9.20
CA GLY A 45 -17.65 -0.98 -7.78
C GLY A 45 -16.54 -1.83 -7.13
N TYR A 46 -15.60 -1.20 -6.45
CA TYR A 46 -14.65 -1.89 -5.57
C TYR A 46 -15.09 -1.75 -4.11
N GLN A 47 -15.27 -2.87 -3.42
CA GLN A 47 -15.49 -2.86 -1.97
C GLN A 47 -14.16 -3.05 -1.24
N GLY A 48 -13.68 -1.98 -0.61
CA GLY A 48 -12.40 -1.91 0.09
C GLY A 48 -12.41 -2.43 1.53
N TRP A 49 -13.08 -3.55 1.82
CA TRP A 49 -13.16 -4.11 3.19
C TRP A 49 -12.08 -5.17 3.50
N PHE A 50 -11.15 -5.40 2.59
CA PHE A 50 -10.05 -6.32 2.82
C PHE A 50 -8.98 -5.66 3.68
N ARG A 51 -8.62 -6.34 4.79
CA ARG A 51 -7.58 -5.92 5.72
C ARG A 51 -6.52 -7.00 5.80
N ALA A 52 -5.28 -6.59 6.02
CA ALA A 52 -4.14 -7.50 6.14
C ALA A 52 -3.28 -7.13 7.35
N ALA A 53 -2.52 -8.10 7.85
CA ALA A 53 -1.59 -7.86 8.94
C ALA A 53 -0.56 -6.79 8.54
N GLY A 54 -0.48 -5.71 9.31
CA GLY A 54 0.46 -4.61 9.04
C GLY A 54 -0.06 -3.52 8.08
N ASP A 55 -1.33 -3.54 7.69
CA ASP A 55 -1.96 -2.52 6.82
C ASP A 55 -2.11 -1.11 7.44
N GLY A 56 -1.46 -0.85 8.59
CA GLY A 56 -1.50 0.44 9.29
C GLY A 56 -2.82 0.75 10.00
N SER A 57 -3.84 -0.10 9.84
CA SER A 57 -5.19 0.18 10.33
C SER A 57 -5.41 -0.20 11.80
N SER A 58 -4.38 -0.77 12.46
CA SER A 58 -4.35 -1.25 13.86
C SER A 58 -5.41 -2.30 14.24
N SER A 59 -6.23 -2.77 13.30
CA SER A 59 -7.22 -3.82 13.56
C SER A 59 -6.54 -5.16 13.81
N LYS A 60 -7.15 -5.94 14.70
CA LYS A 60 -6.77 -7.33 14.99
C LYS A 60 -7.75 -8.34 14.40
N ARG A 61 -8.79 -7.85 13.71
CA ARG A 61 -9.80 -8.63 13.01
C ARG A 61 -9.58 -8.48 11.51
N PHE A 62 -9.18 -9.58 10.89
CA PHE A 62 -9.01 -9.75 9.45
C PHE A 62 -9.97 -10.85 9.01
N ALA A 63 -10.59 -10.69 7.85
CA ALA A 63 -11.51 -11.71 7.32
C ALA A 63 -10.75 -12.97 6.88
N TYR A 64 -9.48 -12.83 6.47
CA TYR A 64 -8.65 -13.90 5.90
C TYR A 64 -7.24 -13.89 6.52
N GLY A 65 -6.51 -15.00 6.42
CA GLY A 65 -5.11 -15.11 6.83
C GLY A 65 -4.86 -15.70 8.23
N ASP A 66 -5.89 -16.19 8.92
CA ASP A 66 -5.76 -16.95 10.17
C ASP A 66 -6.71 -18.14 10.14
N GLU A 67 -6.19 -19.33 9.82
CA GLU A 67 -6.96 -20.58 9.71
C GLU A 67 -7.68 -20.97 11.01
N LYS A 68 -7.24 -20.47 12.18
CA LYS A 68 -7.91 -20.72 13.46
C LYS A 68 -9.16 -19.86 13.66
N ARG A 69 -9.35 -18.83 12.82
CA ARG A 69 -10.47 -17.86 12.91
C ARG A 69 -11.36 -17.88 11.67
N SER A 70 -10.72 -18.00 10.51
CA SER A 70 -11.36 -17.99 9.20
C SER A 70 -10.70 -19.04 8.33
N GLY A 71 -11.30 -20.23 8.29
CA GLY A 71 -10.95 -21.29 7.35
C GLY A 71 -11.82 -21.21 6.08
N ILE A 72 -11.31 -21.78 4.99
CA ILE A 72 -12.15 -22.06 3.82
C ILE A 72 -12.92 -23.34 4.14
N ASP A 73 -14.24 -23.24 4.31
CA ASP A 73 -15.10 -24.38 4.64
C ASP A 73 -15.28 -25.33 3.45
N MET A 74 -15.35 -24.77 2.24
CA MET A 74 -15.45 -25.53 1.00
C MET A 74 -14.68 -24.84 -0.12
N TRP A 75 -14.00 -25.66 -0.91
CA TRP A 75 -13.51 -25.24 -2.22
C TRP A 75 -14.65 -25.26 -3.24
N PRO A 76 -14.65 -24.36 -4.23
CA PRO A 76 -15.59 -24.44 -5.33
C PRO A 76 -15.38 -25.76 -6.09
N ASP A 77 -16.48 -26.38 -6.52
CA ASP A 77 -16.39 -27.52 -7.41
C ASP A 77 -15.85 -27.05 -8.77
N VAL A 78 -14.73 -27.64 -9.19
CA VAL A 78 -14.04 -27.35 -10.45
C VAL A 78 -14.16 -28.51 -11.43
N SER A 79 -15.07 -29.47 -11.16
CA SER A 79 -15.27 -30.66 -11.98
C SER A 79 -15.65 -30.36 -13.44
N GLU A 80 -16.23 -29.19 -13.73
CA GLU A 80 -16.57 -28.79 -15.11
C GLU A 80 -15.34 -28.37 -15.93
N TYR A 81 -14.23 -27.98 -15.28
CA TYR A 81 -13.10 -27.39 -15.99
C TYR A 81 -12.14 -28.45 -16.54
N THR A 82 -11.83 -28.33 -17.84
CA THR A 82 -10.82 -29.17 -18.50
C THR A 82 -9.39 -28.90 -18.00
N LYS A 83 -9.14 -27.70 -17.45
CA LYS A 83 -7.82 -27.32 -16.92
C LYS A 83 -7.96 -26.45 -15.68
N THR A 84 -7.26 -26.85 -14.62
CA THR A 84 -7.10 -26.09 -13.38
C THR A 84 -5.70 -25.45 -13.31
N TYR A 85 -5.52 -24.53 -12.37
CA TYR A 85 -4.34 -23.69 -12.18
C TYR A 85 -3.11 -24.46 -11.71
#